data_AF-A0A6A5ZS29-F1
#
_entry.id   AF-A0A6A5ZS29-F1
#
_cell.length_a   1.000
_cell.length_b   1.000
_cell.length_c   1.000
_cell.angle_alpha   90.00
_cell.angle_beta   90.00
_cell.angle_gamma   90.00
#
_symmetry.space_group_name_H-M   'P 1'
#
loop_
_entity.id
_entity.type
_entity.pdbx_description
1 polymer ?
#
loop_
_entity_poly.entity_id
_entity_poly.type
_entity_poly.pdbx_seq_one_letter_code
_entity_poly.pdbx_strand_id
1 'polypeptide(L)'
;ETVTTINYQLHWPYLDRPSNSTFLPHQLALCRCRRQDGEHIYTRYHCPGPLVTFTKKGRKLWILAQPAEQFNVLRPATHGELQHIPSAGIIRVNKLIYDEAVPILYRQRNFLFLTGPSPRGRYQAYAAQKWLAQRTPLARAQITDVSLICQSFEEDCRDQDALRAYADFSRFILSDLPHCQTLHFVRW
;
A
#
# COMPACT_ATOMS: atom_id res chain seq x y z
N GLU A 1 -3.22 1.22 -20.32
CA GLU A 1 -2.29 1.89 -19.39
C GLU A 1 -1.47 0.83 -18.67
N THR A 2 -0.16 1.02 -18.47
CA THR A 2 0.71 0.00 -17.85
C THR A 2 0.77 0.21 -16.34
N VAL A 3 0.03 -0.61 -15.59
CA VAL A 3 -0.02 -0.56 -14.12
C VAL A 3 1.08 -1.44 -13.51
N THR A 4 1.98 -0.84 -12.74
CA THR A 4 2.99 -1.55 -11.95
C THR A 4 2.41 -1.87 -10.58
N THR A 5 2.13 -3.16 -10.36
CA THR A 5 1.60 -3.64 -9.08
C THR A 5 2.72 -3.90 -8.07
N ILE A 6 2.56 -3.37 -6.86
CA ILE A 6 3.47 -3.57 -5.73
C ILE A 6 2.71 -4.32 -4.63
N ASN A 7 3.13 -5.54 -4.33
CA ASN A 7 2.53 -6.30 -3.24
C ASN A 7 3.15 -5.93 -1.89
N TYR A 8 2.31 -5.65 -0.92
CA TYR A 8 2.68 -5.44 0.47
C TYR A 8 1.95 -6.40 1.42
N GLN A 9 2.46 -6.52 2.64
CA GLN A 9 1.84 -7.27 3.72
C GLN A 9 1.68 -6.35 4.93
N LEU A 10 0.59 -6.57 5.67
CA LEU A 10 0.31 -5.90 6.92
C LEU A 10 0.66 -6.84 8.07
N HIS A 11 1.57 -6.43 8.93
CA HIS A 11 1.88 -7.13 10.16
C HIS A 11 1.28 -6.38 11.34
N TRP A 12 0.55 -7.12 12.17
CA TRP A 12 -0.14 -6.59 13.35
C TRP A 12 0.57 -7.08 14.61
N PRO A 13 1.62 -6.38 15.07
CA PRO A 13 2.47 -6.89 16.15
C PRO A 13 1.75 -7.08 17.49
N TYR A 14 0.59 -6.44 17.65
CA TYR A 14 -0.21 -6.51 18.87
C TYR A 14 -1.47 -7.36 18.72
N LEU A 15 -1.71 -8.00 17.56
CA LEU A 15 -2.80 -8.96 17.42
C LEU A 15 -2.26 -10.37 17.58
N ASP A 16 -3.02 -11.23 18.25
CA ASP A 16 -2.69 -12.64 18.36
C ASP A 16 -3.08 -13.37 17.06
N ARG A 17 -2.09 -13.97 16.39
CA ARG A 17 -2.23 -14.71 15.11
C ARG A 17 -2.98 -13.94 14.00
N PRO A 18 -2.51 -12.75 13.61
CA PRO A 18 -3.16 -11.99 12.56
C PRO A 18 -3.00 -12.70 11.21
N SER A 19 -4.09 -12.82 10.47
CA SER A 19 -4.20 -13.23 9.07
C SER A 19 -4.84 -12.13 8.22
N ASN A 20 -4.97 -12.34 6.91
CA ASN A 20 -5.67 -11.39 6.04
C ASN A 20 -7.19 -11.32 6.33
N SER A 21 -7.72 -12.31 7.05
CA SER A 21 -9.10 -12.43 7.51
C SER A 21 -9.31 -11.98 8.96
N THR A 22 -8.28 -11.45 9.62
CA THR A 22 -8.29 -11.02 11.04
C THR A 22 -9.47 -10.14 11.43
N PHE A 23 -10.02 -9.39 10.49
CA PHE A 23 -11.09 -8.43 10.75
C PHE A 23 -12.43 -8.85 10.13
N LEU A 24 -12.55 -10.12 9.72
CA LEU A 24 -13.85 -10.67 9.36
C LEU A 24 -14.73 -10.77 10.60
N PRO A 25 -16.06 -10.61 10.46
CA PRO A 25 -16.99 -10.61 11.59
C PRO A 25 -16.89 -11.81 12.54
N HIS A 26 -16.41 -12.96 12.05
CA HIS A 26 -16.29 -14.21 12.80
C HIS A 26 -14.87 -14.52 13.30
N GLN A 27 -13.87 -13.67 13.00
CA GLN A 27 -12.51 -13.84 13.50
C GLN A 27 -12.18 -12.73 14.50
N LEU A 28 -12.13 -13.09 15.78
CA LEU A 28 -11.71 -12.19 16.86
C LEU A 28 -10.25 -12.48 17.20
N ALA A 29 -9.31 -11.77 16.57
CA ALA A 29 -7.94 -11.78 17.05
C ALA A 29 -7.83 -10.98 18.36
N LEU A 30 -7.25 -11.58 19.39
CA LEU A 30 -7.07 -10.90 20.68
C LEU A 30 -6.01 -9.80 20.54
N CYS A 31 -6.39 -8.58 20.95
CA CYS A 31 -5.49 -7.44 21.00
C CYS A 31 -4.66 -7.44 22.29
N ARG A 32 -3.35 -7.29 22.15
CA ARG A 32 -2.34 -7.22 23.22
C ARG A 32 -1.71 -5.83 23.34
N CYS A 33 -2.40 -4.78 22.86
CA CYS A 33 -1.90 -3.41 23.01
C CYS A 33 -1.77 -3.03 24.49
N ARG A 34 -0.76 -2.22 24.81
CA ARG A 34 -0.62 -1.68 26.16
C ARG A 34 -1.84 -0.82 26.48
N ARG A 35 -2.41 -1.03 27.67
CA ARG A 35 -3.45 -0.16 28.21
C ARG A 35 -2.87 1.23 28.39
N GLN A 36 -3.59 2.24 27.93
CA GLN A 36 -3.37 3.62 28.35
C GLN A 36 -4.40 3.94 29.44
N ASP A 37 -3.99 4.77 30.40
CA ASP A 37 -4.89 5.32 31.41
C ASP A 37 -5.80 6.37 30.72
N GLY A 38 -7.02 5.95 30.35
CA GLY A 38 -7.99 6.77 29.62
C GLY A 38 -9.44 6.41 29.96
N GLU A 39 -10.32 7.41 29.89
CA GLU A 39 -11.62 7.54 30.56
C GLU A 39 -12.75 6.55 30.20
N HIS A 40 -12.56 5.53 29.35
CA HIS A 40 -13.64 4.55 29.09
C HIS A 40 -13.12 3.19 28.61
N ILE A 41 -13.80 2.09 28.97
CA ILE A 41 -13.35 0.72 28.65
C ILE A 41 -13.07 0.47 27.15
N TYR A 42 -13.79 1.19 26.27
CA TYR A 42 -13.64 1.12 24.82
C TYR A 42 -12.59 2.07 24.23
N THR A 43 -12.00 2.97 25.02
CA THR A 43 -10.94 3.92 24.59
C THR A 43 -9.59 3.65 25.27
N ARG A 44 -9.52 2.68 26.19
CA ARG A 44 -8.32 2.27 26.95
C ARG A 44 -7.18 1.68 26.11
N TYR A 45 -7.43 1.36 24.83
CA TYR A 45 -6.43 0.76 23.95
C TYR A 45 -6.22 1.65 22.72
N HIS A 46 -5.06 2.30 22.65
CA HIS A 46 -4.59 2.90 21.40
C HIS A 46 -3.81 1.82 20.62
N CYS A 47 -4.40 1.26 19.56
CA CYS A 47 -3.74 0.26 18.74
C CYS A 47 -2.76 0.95 17.77
N PRO A 48 -1.45 0.67 17.82
CA PRO A 48 -0.54 1.12 16.78
C PRO A 48 -0.96 0.51 15.44
N GLY A 49 -0.92 1.30 14.37
CA GLY A 49 -1.21 0.81 13.02
C GLY A 49 -0.29 -0.34 12.61
N PRO A 50 -0.63 -1.05 11.52
CA PRO A 50 0.13 -2.20 11.07
C PRO A 50 1.51 -1.78 10.56
N LEU A 51 2.49 -2.67 10.69
CA LEU A 51 3.77 -2.55 9.99
C LEU A 51 3.57 -3.00 8.55
N VAL A 52 3.97 -2.16 7.60
CA VAL A 52 3.92 -2.46 6.16
C VAL A 52 5.25 -3.06 5.72
N THR A 53 5.21 -4.25 5.15
CA THR A 53 6.37 -4.86 4.50
C THR A 53 6.09 -5.05 3.01
N PHE A 54 7.10 -4.82 2.17
CA PHE A 54 6.96 -5.00 0.73
C PHE A 54 7.57 -6.32 0.29
N THR A 55 6.90 -6.96 -0.65
CA THR A 55 7.31 -8.26 -1.19
C THR A 55 8.67 -8.11 -1.89
N LYS A 56 9.67 -8.87 -1.43
CA LYS A 56 11.02 -8.88 -2.03
C LYS A 56 11.01 -9.59 -3.40
N LYS A 57 11.99 -9.25 -4.25
CA LYS A 57 12.25 -9.96 -5.52
C LYS A 57 12.33 -11.48 -5.27
N GLY A 58 11.69 -12.27 -6.14
CA GLY A 58 11.68 -13.74 -6.10
C GLY A 58 10.44 -14.38 -5.48
N ARG A 59 9.51 -13.59 -4.90
CA ARG A 59 8.18 -14.10 -4.50
C ARG A 59 7.16 -13.94 -5.64
N LYS A 60 6.14 -14.80 -5.66
CA LYS A 60 5.02 -14.72 -6.62
C LYS A 60 4.37 -13.34 -6.54
N LEU A 61 4.31 -12.63 -7.68
CA LEU A 61 3.57 -11.39 -7.81
C LEU A 61 2.08 -11.72 -8.01
N TRP A 62 1.24 -11.09 -7.20
CA TRP A 62 -0.19 -11.16 -7.29
C TRP A 62 -0.77 -9.87 -7.87
N ILE A 63 -1.67 -10.02 -8.83
CA ILE A 63 -2.36 -8.93 -9.51
C ILE A 63 -3.83 -8.95 -9.11
N LEU A 64 -4.44 -7.78 -8.98
CA LEU A 64 -5.88 -7.66 -8.76
C LEU A 64 -6.63 -8.20 -9.99
N ALA A 65 -7.41 -9.27 -9.81
CA ALA A 65 -8.32 -9.76 -10.84
C ALA A 65 -9.66 -9.04 -10.75
N GLN A 66 -10.19 -8.90 -9.53
CA GLN A 66 -11.46 -8.24 -9.25
C GLN A 66 -11.44 -7.72 -7.81
N PRO A 67 -11.82 -6.47 -7.54
CA PRO A 67 -12.12 -6.07 -6.17
C PRO A 67 -13.47 -6.63 -5.74
N ALA A 68 -13.58 -7.07 -4.50
CA ALA A 68 -14.86 -7.36 -3.88
C ALA A 68 -14.89 -6.74 -2.49
N GLU A 69 -16.08 -6.50 -1.96
CA GLU A 69 -16.29 -5.79 -0.71
C GLU A 69 -15.47 -6.38 0.44
N GLN A 70 -15.60 -7.69 0.68
CA GLN A 70 -14.94 -8.35 1.81
C GLN A 70 -13.53 -8.83 1.47
N PHE A 71 -13.25 -9.14 0.19
CA PHE A 71 -11.95 -9.63 -0.26
C PHE A 71 -11.62 -9.24 -1.70
N ASN A 72 -10.40 -8.77 -1.93
CA ASN A 72 -9.85 -8.70 -3.28
C ASN A 72 -9.59 -10.10 -3.83
N VAL A 73 -10.08 -10.37 -5.04
CA VAL A 73 -9.73 -11.57 -5.80
C VAL A 73 -8.40 -11.30 -6.50
N LEU A 74 -7.38 -12.05 -6.10
CA LEU A 74 -6.04 -11.96 -6.66
C LEU A 74 -5.73 -13.15 -7.55
N ARG A 75 -4.96 -12.90 -8.61
CA ARG A 75 -4.41 -13.94 -9.48
C ARG A 75 -2.88 -13.83 -9.58
N PRO A 76 -2.17 -14.92 -9.90
CA PRO A 76 -0.76 -14.81 -10.26
C PRO A 76 -0.58 -13.88 -11.47
N ALA A 77 0.52 -13.13 -11.48
CA ALA A 77 0.94 -12.36 -12.64
C ALA A 77 1.22 -13.27 -13.84
N THR A 78 0.78 -12.84 -15.02
CA THR A 78 1.11 -13.47 -16.30
C THR A 78 2.56 -13.21 -16.67
N HIS A 79 3.10 -13.99 -17.59
CA HIS A 79 4.48 -13.80 -18.06
C HIS A 79 4.71 -12.40 -18.65
N GLY A 80 3.73 -11.88 -19.41
CA GLY A 80 3.78 -10.52 -19.94
C GLY A 80 3.86 -9.48 -18.81
N GLU A 81 3.00 -9.56 -17.81
CA GLU A 81 3.01 -8.62 -16.67
C GLU A 81 4.35 -8.64 -15.91
N LEU A 82 4.95 -9.83 -15.76
CA LEU A 82 6.27 -9.97 -15.12
C LEU A 82 7.39 -9.27 -15.90
N GLN A 83 7.33 -9.27 -17.24
CA GLN A 83 8.32 -8.59 -18.09
C GLN A 83 8.24 -7.06 -18.00
N HIS A 84 7.07 -6.51 -17.67
CA HIS A 84 6.87 -5.07 -17.53
C HIS A 84 7.33 -4.53 -16.16
N ILE A 85 7.61 -5.43 -15.20
CA ILE A 85 8.09 -5.04 -13.88
C ILE A 85 9.49 -4.45 -14.04
N PRO A 86 9.70 -3.20 -13.61
CA PRO A 86 11.01 -2.59 -13.66
C PRO A 86 11.96 -3.35 -12.73
N SER A 87 12.98 -4.00 -13.31
CA SER A 87 14.05 -4.63 -12.55
C SER A 87 15.29 -3.75 -12.64
N ALA A 88 15.64 -3.10 -11.53
CA ALA A 88 16.93 -2.43 -11.37
C ALA A 88 18.06 -3.45 -11.18
N GLY A 89 18.28 -4.33 -12.15
CA GLY A 89 19.40 -5.28 -12.14
C GLY A 89 20.77 -4.61 -12.17
N ILE A 90 20.81 -3.33 -12.54
CA ILE A 90 22.03 -2.55 -12.73
C ILE A 90 21.81 -1.14 -12.18
N ILE A 91 21.61 -0.95 -10.88
CA ILE A 91 21.73 0.42 -10.35
C ILE A 91 22.32 0.44 -8.94
N ARG A 92 23.65 0.26 -8.89
CA ARG A 92 24.46 0.68 -7.73
C ARG A 92 25.96 0.83 -8.04
N VAL A 93 26.30 0.99 -9.31
CA VAL A 93 27.71 1.04 -9.75
C VAL A 93 28.24 2.48 -9.86
N ASN A 94 27.39 3.44 -10.27
CA ASN A 94 27.74 4.86 -10.40
C ASN A 94 26.50 5.74 -10.17
N LYS A 95 26.66 6.91 -9.54
CA LYS A 95 25.60 7.90 -9.31
C LYS A 95 25.00 8.43 -10.63
N LEU A 96 25.82 8.66 -11.65
CA LEU A 96 25.35 9.16 -12.94
C LEU A 96 24.45 8.13 -13.64
N ILE A 97 24.85 6.85 -13.64
CA ILE A 97 24.03 5.75 -14.15
C ILE A 97 22.73 5.62 -13.33
N TYR A 98 22.79 5.86 -12.01
CA TYR A 98 21.58 5.90 -11.18
C TYR A 98 20.64 7.02 -11.61
N ASP A 99 21.14 8.24 -11.74
CA ASP A 99 20.32 9.40 -12.09
C ASP A 99 19.68 9.26 -13.50
N GLU A 100 20.40 8.67 -14.46
CA GLU A 100 19.88 8.39 -15.81
C GLU A 100 18.87 7.24 -15.86
N ALA A 101 19.05 6.21 -15.03
CA ALA A 101 18.18 5.04 -15.02
C ALA A 101 16.89 5.24 -14.19
N VAL A 102 16.90 6.13 -13.20
CA VAL A 102 15.74 6.38 -12.31
C VAL A 102 14.49 6.81 -13.12
N PRO A 103 14.53 7.77 -14.06
CA PRO A 103 13.38 8.09 -14.89
C PRO A 103 12.75 6.88 -15.59
N ILE A 104 13.56 5.96 -16.10
CA ILE A 104 13.10 4.74 -16.80
C ILE A 104 12.29 3.81 -15.87
N LEU A 105 12.63 3.81 -14.58
CA LEU A 105 11.98 2.98 -13.58
C LEU A 105 10.66 3.54 -13.04
N TYR A 106 10.46 4.86 -13.09
CA TYR A 106 9.35 5.52 -12.38
C TYR A 106 8.45 6.41 -13.25
N ARG A 107 8.96 7.00 -14.33
CA ARG A 107 8.22 7.95 -15.16
C ARG A 107 7.21 7.25 -16.07
N GLN A 108 6.04 7.88 -16.27
CA GLN A 108 4.95 7.36 -17.12
C GLN A 108 4.48 5.96 -16.70
N ARG A 109 4.63 5.63 -15.42
CA ARG A 109 4.18 4.37 -14.84
C ARG A 109 3.13 4.69 -13.78
N ASN A 110 2.08 3.89 -13.79
CA ASN A 110 1.02 3.97 -12.81
C ASN A 110 1.26 2.92 -11.71
N PHE A 111 1.46 3.35 -10.47
CA PHE A 111 1.76 2.43 -9.36
C PHE A 111 0.51 2.05 -8.58
N LEU A 112 0.27 0.75 -8.40
CA LEU A 112 -0.84 0.22 -7.61
C LEU A 112 -0.34 -0.68 -6.47
N PHE A 113 -0.79 -0.42 -5.25
CA PHE A 113 -0.37 -1.16 -4.06
C PHE A 113 -1.45 -2.15 -3.60
N LEU A 114 -1.08 -3.42 -3.44
CA LEU A 114 -2.00 -4.50 -3.08
C LEU A 114 -1.51 -5.32 -1.88
N THR A 115 -2.41 -5.66 -0.95
CA THR A 115 -2.09 -6.57 0.16
C THR A 115 -3.01 -7.75 0.26
N GLY A 116 -2.52 -8.92 -0.17
CA GLY A 116 -3.28 -10.17 -0.13
C GLY A 116 -4.74 -9.98 -0.57
N PRO A 117 -5.69 -10.71 0.04
CA PRO A 117 -7.10 -10.52 -0.24
C PRO A 117 -7.69 -9.28 0.46
N SER A 118 -6.92 -8.44 1.17
CA SER A 118 -7.48 -7.33 1.93
C SER A 118 -7.96 -6.19 1.00
N PRO A 119 -9.24 -5.80 1.06
CA PRO A 119 -9.81 -4.72 0.25
C PRO A 119 -9.63 -3.31 0.84
N ARG A 120 -9.28 -3.23 2.12
CA ARG A 120 -9.31 -2.02 2.96
C ARG A 120 -8.44 -0.90 2.38
N GLY A 121 -9.06 0.17 1.91
CA GLY A 121 -8.38 1.22 1.18
C GLY A 121 -7.54 2.13 2.08
N ARG A 122 -7.89 2.32 3.36
CA ARG A 122 -7.05 3.06 4.32
C ARG A 122 -5.63 2.49 4.43
N TYR A 123 -5.50 1.17 4.42
CA TYR A 123 -4.19 0.52 4.52
C TYR A 123 -3.44 0.54 3.19
N GLN A 124 -4.15 0.63 2.06
CA GLN A 124 -3.52 0.84 0.77
C GLN A 124 -2.96 2.25 0.67
N ALA A 125 -3.72 3.27 1.08
CA ALA A 125 -3.25 4.66 1.15
C ALA A 125 -2.01 4.76 2.05
N TYR A 126 -2.08 4.15 3.24
CA TYR A 126 -0.97 4.08 4.18
C TYR A 126 0.26 3.36 3.59
N ALA A 127 0.07 2.20 2.95
CA ALA A 127 1.15 1.44 2.35
C ALA A 127 1.78 2.16 1.15
N ALA A 128 0.97 2.80 0.30
CA ALA A 128 1.43 3.63 -0.81
C ALA A 128 2.32 4.76 -0.28
N GLN A 129 1.84 5.52 0.71
CA GLN A 129 2.61 6.57 1.35
C GLN A 129 3.95 6.03 1.92
N LYS A 130 3.92 4.92 2.66
CA LYS A 130 5.12 4.31 3.23
C LYS A 130 6.13 3.88 2.17
N TRP A 131 5.67 3.30 1.06
CA TRP A 131 6.56 2.89 -0.01
C TRP A 131 7.22 4.08 -0.71
N LEU A 132 6.40 5.09 -1.01
CA LEU A 132 6.84 6.30 -1.70
C LEU A 132 7.81 7.10 -0.84
N ALA A 133 7.55 7.21 0.47
CA ALA A 133 8.44 7.86 1.42
C ALA A 133 9.81 7.16 1.57
N GLN A 134 9.91 5.86 1.26
CA GLN A 134 11.17 5.14 1.22
C GLN A 134 11.97 5.38 -0.07
N ARG A 135 11.40 6.06 -1.07
CA ARG A 135 12.12 6.42 -2.30
C ARG A 135 12.95 7.67 -2.07
N THR A 136 14.05 7.79 -2.79
CA THR A 136 14.87 9.02 -2.79
C THR A 136 14.05 10.18 -3.36
N PRO A 137 14.37 11.45 -2.99
CA PRO A 137 13.71 12.60 -3.59
C PRO A 137 13.75 12.59 -5.12
N LEU A 138 14.88 12.18 -5.71
CA LEU A 138 15.02 12.03 -7.16
C LEU A 138 14.03 11.03 -7.74
N ALA A 139 13.90 9.85 -7.13
CA ALA A 139 12.95 8.83 -7.60
C ALA A 139 11.50 9.29 -7.44
N ARG A 140 11.16 9.97 -6.34
CA ARG A 140 9.81 10.53 -6.13
C ARG A 140 9.46 11.58 -7.19
N ALA A 141 10.41 12.41 -7.59
CA ALA A 141 10.20 13.39 -8.65
C ALA A 141 9.93 12.72 -10.01
N GLN A 142 10.31 11.46 -10.23
CA GLN A 142 10.00 10.78 -11.49
C GLN A 142 8.62 10.12 -11.51
N ILE A 143 7.88 10.08 -10.40
CA ILE A 143 6.57 9.42 -10.33
C ILE A 143 5.49 10.39 -10.82
N THR A 144 4.82 10.02 -11.90
CA THR A 144 3.78 10.84 -12.55
C THR A 144 2.36 10.36 -12.23
N ASP A 145 2.17 9.07 -11.97
CA ASP A 145 0.85 8.46 -11.85
C ASP A 145 0.81 7.47 -10.68
N VAL A 146 -0.24 7.55 -9.88
CA VAL A 146 -0.48 6.59 -8.79
C VAL A 146 -1.94 6.16 -8.83
N SER A 147 -2.18 4.86 -8.67
CA SER A 147 -3.51 4.28 -8.51
C SER A 147 -3.76 3.90 -7.07
N LEU A 148 -4.93 4.29 -6.59
CA LEU A 148 -5.43 3.91 -5.29
C LEU A 148 -6.76 3.18 -5.46
N ILE A 149 -6.88 2.00 -4.87
CA ILE A 149 -8.18 1.33 -4.78
C ILE A 149 -8.96 1.98 -3.65
N CYS A 150 -10.17 2.43 -3.97
CA CYS A 150 -11.07 3.00 -2.99
C CYS A 150 -12.22 2.03 -2.80
N GLN A 151 -12.33 1.45 -1.60
CA GLN A 151 -13.45 0.59 -1.25
C GLN A 151 -14.26 1.20 -0.12
N SER A 152 -15.56 0.94 -0.14
CA SER A 152 -16.50 1.30 0.93
C SER A 152 -16.29 0.44 2.19
N PHE A 153 -15.76 -0.77 2.02
CA PHE A 153 -15.57 -1.71 3.11
C PHE A 153 -14.29 -1.42 3.90
N GLU A 154 -14.46 -0.63 4.96
CA GLU A 154 -13.42 -0.33 5.96
C GLU A 154 -13.68 -1.07 7.29
N GLU A 155 -14.65 -1.99 7.35
CA GLU A 155 -15.00 -2.81 8.53
C GLU A 155 -15.37 -2.00 9.78
N ASP A 156 -14.95 -2.45 10.98
CA ASP A 156 -15.14 -1.81 12.29
C ASP A 156 -14.11 -0.69 12.52
N CYS A 157 -13.98 0.18 11.53
CA CYS A 157 -13.18 1.38 11.60
C CYS A 157 -14.10 2.59 11.65
N ARG A 158 -13.72 3.63 12.41
CA ARG A 158 -14.46 4.89 12.37
C ARG A 158 -14.21 5.53 11.01
N ASP A 159 -15.26 6.05 10.37
CA ASP A 159 -15.15 6.75 9.07
C ASP A 159 -14.06 7.84 9.08
N GLN A 160 -13.91 8.52 10.22
CA GLN A 160 -12.88 9.55 10.44
C GLN A 160 -11.45 9.02 10.27
N ASP A 161 -11.18 7.78 10.67
CA ASP A 161 -9.84 7.19 10.56
C ASP A 161 -9.52 6.83 9.10
N ALA A 162 -10.51 6.33 8.35
CA ALA A 162 -10.37 6.09 6.92
C ALA A 162 -10.16 7.41 6.15
N LEU A 163 -11.01 8.42 6.42
CA LEU A 163 -10.87 9.75 5.84
C LEU A 163 -9.51 10.37 6.12
N ARG A 164 -9.01 10.23 7.36
CA ARG A 164 -7.69 10.71 7.75
C ARG A 164 -6.58 10.03 6.94
N ALA A 165 -6.64 8.72 6.72
CA ALA A 165 -5.65 8.00 5.93
C ALA A 165 -5.60 8.51 4.47
N TYR A 166 -6.75 8.73 3.84
CA TYR A 166 -6.81 9.30 2.49
C TYR A 166 -6.33 10.75 2.45
N ALA A 167 -6.68 11.57 3.46
CA ALA A 167 -6.23 12.95 3.57
C ALA A 167 -4.71 13.04 3.76
N ASP A 168 -4.14 12.22 4.63
CA ASP A 168 -2.70 12.17 4.88
C ASP A 168 -1.93 11.74 3.63
N PHE A 169 -2.45 10.75 2.89
CA PHE A 169 -1.86 10.35 1.62
C PHE A 169 -1.97 11.45 0.55
N SER A 170 -3.11 12.12 0.45
CA SER A 170 -3.30 13.23 -0.50
C SER A 170 -2.35 14.39 -0.20
N ARG A 171 -2.18 14.75 1.07
CA ARG A 171 -1.18 15.75 1.50
C ARG A 171 0.23 15.33 1.11
N PHE A 172 0.59 14.07 1.33
CA PHE A 172 1.89 13.53 0.94
C PHE A 172 2.11 13.61 -0.58
N ILE A 173 1.12 13.30 -1.41
CA ILE A 173 1.26 13.46 -2.88
C ILE A 173 1.58 14.92 -3.22
N LEU A 174 0.83 15.87 -2.64
CA LEU A 174 1.01 17.30 -2.91
C LEU A 174 2.38 17.83 -2.43
N SER A 175 2.91 17.32 -1.31
CA SER A 175 4.18 17.80 -0.75
C SER A 175 5.41 17.08 -1.29
N ASP A 176 5.31 15.78 -1.57
CA ASP A 176 6.46 14.90 -1.74
C ASP A 176 6.57 14.25 -3.13
N LEU A 177 5.54 14.39 -3.98
CA LEU A 177 5.55 13.93 -5.37
C LEU A 177 5.37 15.12 -6.33
N PRO A 178 6.42 15.96 -6.54
CA PRO A 178 6.30 17.25 -7.21
C PRO A 178 5.88 17.18 -8.68
N HIS A 179 5.95 16.01 -9.31
CA HIS A 179 5.57 15.78 -10.70
C HIS A 179 4.46 14.73 -10.84
N CYS A 180 3.79 14.36 -9.75
CA CYS A 180 2.58 13.56 -9.82
C CYS A 180 1.48 14.38 -10.50
N GLN A 181 1.03 13.90 -11.65
CA GLN A 181 0.01 14.54 -12.47
C GLN A 181 -1.37 13.93 -12.19
N THR A 182 -1.41 12.61 -11.99
CA THR A 182 -2.68 11.88 -11.91
C THR A 182 -2.71 10.96 -10.69
N LEU A 183 -3.73 11.15 -9.86
CA LEU A 183 -4.16 10.17 -8.87
C LEU A 183 -5.39 9.45 -9.43
N HIS A 184 -5.21 8.21 -9.83
CA HIS A 184 -6.26 7.36 -10.35
C HIS A 184 -7.00 6.68 -9.20
N PHE A 185 -8.33 6.76 -9.22
CA PHE A 185 -9.17 6.01 -8.29
C PHE A 185 -9.68 4.75 -8.98
N VAL A 186 -9.20 3.61 -8.49
CA VAL A 186 -9.66 2.30 -8.93
C VAL A 186 -10.91 1.97 -8.13
N ARG A 187 -12.04 2.50 -8.59
CA ARG A 187 -13.39 2.07 -8.21
C ARG A 187 -13.89 1.15 -9.32
N TRP A 188 -14.20 -0.09 -8.97
CA TRP A 188 -14.88 -1.01 -9.89
C TRP A 188 -16.36 -1.06 -9.52
#